data_AF-A0A844X8F5-F1
#
_entry.id   AF-A0A844X8F5-F1
#
_cell.length_a   1.000
_cell.length_b   1.000
_cell.length_c   1.000
_cell.angle_alpha   90.00
_cell.angle_beta   90.00
_cell.angle_gamma   90.00
#
_symmetry.space_group_name_H-M   'P 1'
#
loop_
_entity.id
_entity.type
_entity.pdbx_description
1 polymer ?
#
loop_
_entity_poly.entity_id
_entity_poly.type
_entity_poly.pdbx_seq_one_letter_code
_entity_poly.pdbx_strand_id
1 'polypeptide(L)'
;MMPMLVRLDEHSPFLDWVNNTEYKDWGWLARSHLPFEDICAHLRSLTQAIMPDGETVFFRYWDGEYLSIMLDYFTDSWQDVLPAFAFYWINHQSHVVHVPFEQAVQTSPWWQVPQPLIDTIVQTTLTPLISNMLLWLKENNLPLYDAFPESLIKQKIMHLATKYKSKTADKQMTQQLVVALQQELQLATVTTPQNSTTKK
;
A
#
# COMPACT_ATOMS: atom_id res chain seq x y z
N MET A 1 -10.62 0.51 -8.74
CA MET A 1 -11.61 -0.45 -8.18
C MET A 1 -12.47 0.30 -7.18
N MET A 2 -13.77 0.05 -7.15
CA MET A 2 -14.69 0.66 -6.17
C MET A 2 -14.82 -0.28 -4.96
N PRO A 3 -14.73 0.21 -3.71
CA PRO A 3 -14.96 -0.63 -2.55
C PRO A 3 -16.44 -1.05 -2.50
N MET A 4 -16.69 -2.31 -2.15
CA MET A 4 -18.03 -2.83 -1.94
C MET A 4 -18.28 -2.97 -0.45
N LEU A 5 -19.36 -2.38 0.05
CA LEU A 5 -19.80 -2.57 1.42
C LEU A 5 -20.93 -3.59 1.45
N VAL A 6 -20.73 -4.67 2.20
CA VAL A 6 -21.69 -5.78 2.31
C VAL A 6 -21.99 -6.02 3.78
N ARG A 7 -23.28 -6.07 4.13
CA ARG A 7 -23.70 -6.51 5.46
C ARG A 7 -23.57 -8.03 5.52
N LEU A 8 -22.87 -8.53 6.53
CA LEU A 8 -22.72 -9.96 6.75
C LEU A 8 -23.63 -10.43 7.87
N ASP A 9 -24.08 -11.66 7.71
CA ASP A 9 -24.75 -12.45 8.74
C ASP A 9 -23.72 -13.35 9.45
N GLU A 10 -24.01 -13.74 10.70
CA GLU A 10 -23.14 -14.59 11.51
C GLU A 10 -22.92 -16.00 10.91
N HIS A 11 -23.81 -16.44 10.03
CA HIS A 11 -23.70 -17.71 9.31
C HIS A 11 -23.20 -17.56 7.87
N SER A 12 -22.64 -16.41 7.51
CA SER A 12 -22.12 -16.19 6.16
C SER A 12 -20.93 -17.11 5.88
N PRO A 13 -20.94 -17.90 4.79
CA PRO A 13 -19.80 -18.74 4.40
C PRO A 13 -18.54 -17.92 4.08
N PHE A 14 -18.69 -16.61 3.87
CA PHE A 14 -17.57 -15.69 3.73
C PHE A 14 -16.73 -15.63 5.01
N LEU A 15 -17.33 -15.75 6.20
CA LEU A 15 -16.59 -15.71 7.46
C LEU A 15 -15.67 -16.92 7.58
N ASP A 16 -16.15 -18.11 7.19
CA ASP A 16 -15.33 -19.32 7.13
C ASP A 16 -14.18 -19.17 6.13
N TRP A 17 -14.44 -18.59 4.96
CA TRP A 17 -13.41 -18.33 3.97
C TRP A 17 -12.35 -17.36 4.48
N VAL A 18 -12.75 -16.22 5.07
CA VAL A 18 -11.82 -15.23 5.65
C VAL A 18 -10.94 -15.85 6.75
N ASN A 19 -11.48 -16.77 7.55
CA ASN A 19 -10.72 -17.41 8.62
C ASN A 19 -9.65 -18.39 8.09
N ASN A 20 -9.80 -18.92 6.88
CA ASN A 20 -8.91 -19.94 6.32
C ASN A 20 -8.04 -19.43 5.14
N THR A 21 -8.30 -18.23 4.64
CA THR A 21 -7.60 -17.69 3.47
C THR A 21 -6.19 -17.23 3.81
N GLU A 22 -5.26 -17.50 2.88
CA GLU A 22 -3.90 -16.94 2.90
C GLU A 22 -3.82 -15.56 2.23
N TYR A 23 -4.86 -15.17 1.48
CA TYR A 23 -4.94 -13.89 0.81
C TYR A 23 -5.13 -12.75 1.80
N LYS A 24 -4.48 -11.60 1.54
CA LYS A 24 -4.48 -10.43 2.42
C LYS A 24 -5.11 -9.17 1.82
N ASP A 25 -5.54 -9.25 0.57
CA ASP A 25 -6.02 -8.17 -0.28
C ASP A 25 -7.56 -8.14 -0.43
N TRP A 26 -8.26 -8.91 0.40
CA TRP A 26 -9.73 -9.00 0.39
C TRP A 26 -10.44 -7.83 1.09
N GLY A 27 -9.70 -7.02 1.85
CA GLY A 27 -10.21 -5.86 2.59
C GLY A 27 -10.17 -6.06 4.10
N TRP A 28 -11.29 -5.78 4.76
CA TRP A 28 -11.43 -5.92 6.21
C TRP A 28 -12.89 -6.12 6.62
N LEU A 29 -13.09 -6.66 7.81
CA LEU A 29 -14.41 -6.75 8.47
C LEU A 29 -14.47 -5.75 9.61
N ALA A 30 -15.66 -5.26 9.93
CA ALA A 30 -15.86 -4.41 11.09
C ALA A 30 -17.26 -4.53 11.67
N ARG A 31 -17.41 -4.05 12.92
CA ARG A 31 -18.71 -3.93 13.60
C ARG A 31 -19.01 -2.45 13.90
N SER A 32 -20.24 -2.05 13.61
CA SER A 32 -20.76 -0.71 13.83
C SER A 32 -22.12 -0.78 14.52
N HIS A 33 -22.41 0.21 15.37
CA HIS A 33 -23.74 0.46 15.90
C HIS A 33 -24.58 1.40 15.02
N LEU A 34 -23.95 2.03 14.02
CA LEU A 34 -24.60 3.02 13.16
C LEU A 34 -25.50 2.35 12.10
N PRO A 35 -26.57 3.05 11.66
CA PRO A 35 -27.31 2.68 10.46
C PRO A 35 -26.40 2.57 9.23
N PHE A 36 -26.79 1.70 8.29
CA PHE A 36 -25.99 1.44 7.07
C PHE A 36 -25.75 2.70 6.22
N GLU A 37 -26.72 3.61 6.17
CA GLU A 37 -26.60 4.87 5.43
C GLU A 37 -25.53 5.79 6.03
N ASP A 38 -25.47 5.88 7.35
CA ASP A 38 -24.47 6.68 8.07
C ASP A 38 -23.08 6.09 7.91
N ILE A 39 -22.94 4.76 7.98
CA ILE A 39 -21.69 4.06 7.66
C ILE A 39 -21.22 4.42 6.24
N CYS A 40 -22.13 4.34 5.26
CA CYS A 40 -21.82 4.71 3.89
C CYS A 40 -21.39 6.18 3.78
N ALA A 41 -22.02 7.08 4.53
CA ALA A 41 -21.71 8.49 4.51
C ALA A 41 -20.30 8.77 5.07
N HIS A 42 -19.93 8.16 6.21
CA HIS A 42 -18.57 8.26 6.76
C HIS A 42 -17.51 7.66 5.83
N LEU A 43 -17.77 6.50 5.22
CA LEU A 43 -16.84 5.88 4.29
C LEU A 43 -16.67 6.70 3.00
N ARG A 44 -17.75 7.30 2.49
CA ARG A 44 -17.70 8.18 1.31
C ARG A 44 -16.91 9.46 1.59
N SER A 45 -17.10 10.05 2.77
CA SER A 45 -16.41 11.30 3.12
C SER A 45 -14.89 11.13 3.23
N LEU A 46 -14.43 9.91 3.45
CA LEU A 46 -13.02 9.55 3.58
C LEU A 46 -12.41 9.00 2.27
N THR A 47 -13.09 9.08 1.13
CA THR A 47 -12.53 8.60 -0.15
C THR A 47 -11.39 9.48 -0.69
N GLN A 48 -11.25 10.69 -0.18
CA GLN A 48 -10.16 11.59 -0.50
C GLN A 48 -9.50 12.10 0.78
N ALA A 49 -8.19 12.30 0.72
CA ALA A 49 -7.39 12.85 1.79
C ALA A 49 -6.47 13.95 1.25
N ILE A 50 -6.08 14.87 2.12
CA ILE A 50 -5.22 15.99 1.80
C ILE A 50 -3.83 15.67 2.35
N MET A 51 -2.85 15.60 1.46
CA MET A 51 -1.46 15.28 1.78
C MET A 51 -0.77 16.46 2.49
N PRO A 52 0.35 16.24 3.19
CA PRO A 52 1.10 17.29 3.87
C PRO A 52 1.54 18.47 2.98
N ASP A 53 1.68 18.25 1.68
CA ASP A 53 2.01 19.26 0.67
C ASP A 53 0.78 20.00 0.11
N GLY A 54 -0.42 19.62 0.56
CA GLY A 54 -1.70 20.17 0.13
C GLY A 54 -2.35 19.46 -1.06
N GLU A 55 -1.70 18.45 -1.65
CA GLU A 55 -2.29 17.69 -2.75
C GLU A 55 -3.47 16.84 -2.25
N THR A 56 -4.58 16.83 -3.00
CA THR A 56 -5.71 15.93 -2.70
C THR A 56 -5.53 14.62 -3.45
N VAL A 57 -5.48 13.52 -2.71
CA VAL A 57 -5.29 12.17 -3.26
C VAL A 57 -6.45 11.27 -2.90
N PHE A 58 -6.61 10.20 -3.67
CA PHE A 58 -7.60 9.17 -3.40
C PHE A 58 -7.13 8.28 -2.25
N PHE A 59 -7.92 8.18 -1.18
CA PHE A 59 -7.57 7.38 -0.01
C PHE A 59 -8.27 6.01 -0.04
N ARG A 60 -7.44 4.97 -0.18
CA ARG A 60 -7.89 3.57 -0.29
C ARG A 60 -7.98 2.91 1.10
N TYR A 61 -8.89 3.37 1.95
CA TYR A 61 -9.09 2.81 3.29
C TYR A 61 -9.43 1.31 3.32
N TRP A 62 -9.87 0.72 2.19
CA TRP A 62 -10.17 -0.71 2.08
C TRP A 62 -8.93 -1.57 1.87
N ASP A 63 -7.76 -0.98 1.70
CA ASP A 63 -6.51 -1.74 1.70
C ASP A 63 -6.14 -2.12 3.13
N GLY A 64 -6.41 -3.39 3.49
CA GLY A 64 -6.29 -3.88 4.86
C GLY A 64 -4.89 -3.73 5.44
N GLU A 65 -3.83 -3.91 4.64
CA GLU A 65 -2.45 -3.74 5.12
C GLU A 65 -2.21 -2.32 5.65
N TYR A 66 -2.58 -1.29 4.87
CA TYR A 66 -2.40 0.09 5.29
C TYR A 66 -3.37 0.51 6.38
N LEU A 67 -4.62 0.03 6.36
CA LEU A 67 -5.58 0.32 7.42
C LEU A 67 -5.08 -0.20 8.77
N SER A 68 -4.52 -1.41 8.81
CA SER A 68 -3.90 -1.97 10.03
C SER A 68 -2.82 -1.04 10.57
N ILE A 69 -1.90 -0.56 9.71
CA ILE A 69 -0.83 0.37 10.13
C ILE A 69 -1.40 1.67 10.68
N MET A 70 -2.45 2.20 10.07
CA MET A 70 -3.11 3.44 10.52
C MET A 70 -3.82 3.25 11.86
N LEU A 71 -4.54 2.14 12.05
CA LEU A 71 -5.18 1.80 13.32
C LEU A 71 -4.15 1.69 14.45
N ASP A 72 -3.02 1.06 14.20
CA ASP A 72 -1.94 0.92 15.17
C ASP A 72 -1.22 2.26 15.44
N TYR A 73 -1.13 3.14 14.45
CA TYR A 73 -0.54 4.47 14.61
C TYR A 73 -1.43 5.42 15.43
N PHE A 74 -2.73 5.48 15.12
CA PHE A 74 -3.65 6.42 15.76
C PHE A 74 -4.19 5.93 17.10
N THR A 75 -4.23 4.61 17.30
CA THR A 75 -4.79 3.95 18.50
C THR A 75 -6.13 4.57 18.92
N ASP A 76 -6.14 5.35 20.00
CA ASP A 76 -7.33 5.94 20.62
C ASP A 76 -7.90 7.13 19.83
N SER A 77 -7.10 7.73 18.94
CA SER A 77 -7.51 8.90 18.14
C SER A 77 -8.10 8.54 16.77
N TRP A 78 -8.20 7.25 16.42
CA TRP A 78 -8.74 6.83 15.13
C TRP A 78 -10.19 7.27 14.90
N GLN A 79 -10.96 7.43 15.98
CA GLN A 79 -12.31 8.00 15.94
C GLN A 79 -12.38 9.37 15.27
N ASP A 80 -11.32 10.17 15.34
CA ASP A 80 -11.29 11.49 14.71
C ASP A 80 -11.19 11.39 13.18
N VAL A 81 -10.84 10.20 12.66
CA VAL A 81 -10.72 9.90 11.22
C VAL A 81 -11.93 9.11 10.73
N LEU A 82 -12.27 8.00 11.38
CA LEU A 82 -13.39 7.13 11.00
C LEU A 82 -14.21 6.68 12.21
N PRO A 83 -15.17 7.51 12.67
CA PRO A 83 -15.99 7.23 13.86
C PRO A 83 -17.18 6.31 13.55
N ALA A 84 -16.97 5.29 12.71
CA ALA A 84 -18.04 4.40 12.27
C ALA A 84 -17.93 2.99 12.89
N PHE A 85 -16.74 2.54 13.29
CA PHE A 85 -16.54 1.15 13.71
C PHE A 85 -15.67 1.05 14.95
N ALA A 86 -16.13 0.30 15.95
CA ALA A 86 -15.41 0.09 17.21
C ALA A 86 -14.50 -1.15 17.16
N PHE A 87 -14.73 -2.04 16.20
CA PHE A 87 -13.99 -3.28 16.05
C PHE A 87 -13.67 -3.52 14.59
N TYR A 88 -12.41 -3.79 14.30
CA TYR A 88 -11.90 -4.17 12.98
C TYR A 88 -11.26 -5.54 13.05
N TRP A 89 -11.43 -6.33 12.00
CA TRP A 89 -10.73 -7.59 11.78
C TRP A 89 -10.08 -7.55 10.41
N ILE A 90 -8.76 -7.64 10.40
CA ILE A 90 -7.91 -7.45 9.22
C ILE A 90 -6.84 -8.53 9.25
N ASN A 91 -6.79 -9.38 8.22
CA ASN A 91 -5.68 -10.35 8.05
C ASN A 91 -5.31 -11.14 9.32
N HIS A 92 -6.32 -11.68 10.01
CA HIS A 92 -6.21 -12.44 11.28
C HIS A 92 -5.80 -11.63 12.52
N GLN A 93 -5.88 -10.30 12.43
CA GLN A 93 -5.62 -9.37 13.54
C GLN A 93 -6.89 -8.57 13.87
N SER A 94 -7.13 -8.37 15.16
CA SER A 94 -8.24 -7.56 15.66
C SER A 94 -7.74 -6.22 16.18
N HIS A 95 -8.40 -5.14 15.79
CA HIS A 95 -8.16 -3.80 16.34
C HIS A 95 -9.44 -3.29 17.00
N VAL A 96 -9.29 -2.71 18.19
CA VAL A 96 -10.40 -2.12 18.96
C VAL A 96 -10.09 -0.65 19.13
N VAL A 97 -11.06 0.18 18.78
CA VAL A 97 -10.96 1.64 18.93
C VAL A 97 -12.17 2.13 19.72
N HIS A 98 -11.97 3.21 20.46
CA HIS A 98 -13.11 3.94 21.00
C HIS A 98 -13.87 4.62 19.84
N VAL A 99 -15.19 4.69 19.95
CA VAL A 99 -16.04 5.42 18.98
C VAL A 99 -17.08 6.19 19.77
N PRO A 100 -17.28 7.48 19.50
CA PRO A 100 -18.36 8.23 20.12
C PRO A 100 -19.72 7.73 19.65
N PHE A 101 -20.74 7.94 20.48
CA PHE A 101 -22.09 7.47 20.17
C PHE A 101 -22.66 8.11 18.89
N GLU A 102 -22.40 9.41 18.70
CA GLU A 102 -22.77 10.18 17.52
C GLU A 102 -21.64 11.11 17.11
N GLN A 103 -21.30 11.11 15.82
CA GLN A 103 -20.39 12.07 15.23
C GLN A 103 -20.90 12.48 13.86
N ALA A 104 -20.90 13.78 13.58
CA ALA A 104 -21.36 14.30 12.31
C ALA A 104 -20.46 13.80 11.16
N VAL A 105 -21.08 13.47 10.03
CA VAL A 105 -20.37 13.13 8.81
C VAL A 105 -19.70 14.40 8.26
N GLN A 106 -18.40 14.31 8.02
CA GLN A 106 -17.63 15.39 7.41
C GLN A 106 -17.84 15.44 5.89
N THR A 107 -17.61 16.59 5.26
CA THR A 107 -17.68 16.74 3.80
C THR A 107 -16.30 16.52 3.18
N SER A 108 -16.17 15.59 2.23
CA SER A 108 -14.91 15.32 1.53
C SER A 108 -14.47 16.48 0.61
N PRO A 109 -13.15 16.74 0.45
CA PRO A 109 -12.03 16.21 1.24
C PRO A 109 -11.84 17.03 2.53
N TRP A 110 -11.59 16.35 3.65
CA TRP A 110 -11.41 17.00 4.94
C TRP A 110 -10.22 16.46 5.75
N TRP A 111 -9.89 15.18 5.57
CA TRP A 111 -8.86 14.55 6.37
C TRP A 111 -7.46 14.97 5.90
N GLN A 112 -6.74 15.64 6.79
CA GLN A 112 -5.34 16.02 6.61
C GLN A 112 -4.46 14.85 7.07
N VAL A 113 -3.68 14.27 6.16
CA VAL A 113 -2.81 13.15 6.47
C VAL A 113 -1.59 13.67 7.24
N PRO A 114 -1.33 13.22 8.48
CA PRO A 114 -0.17 13.66 9.23
C PRO A 114 1.14 13.17 8.58
N GLN A 115 2.14 14.04 8.42
CA GLN A 115 3.46 13.62 7.94
C GLN A 115 4.08 12.47 8.77
N PRO A 116 3.95 12.43 10.12
CA PRO A 116 4.49 11.31 10.88
C PRO A 116 3.81 9.96 10.59
N LEU A 117 2.55 9.97 10.12
CA LEU A 117 1.90 8.75 9.64
C LEU A 117 2.54 8.26 8.33
N ILE A 118 2.83 9.17 7.40
CA ILE A 118 3.54 8.83 6.16
C ILE A 118 4.92 8.23 6.48
N ASP A 119 5.66 8.89 7.37
CA ASP A 119 6.97 8.39 7.84
C ASP A 119 6.85 6.99 8.48
N THR A 120 5.75 6.70 9.18
CA THR A 120 5.47 5.39 9.79
C THR A 120 5.17 4.33 8.72
N ILE A 121 4.23 4.59 7.81
CA ILE A 121 3.85 3.66 6.73
C ILE A 121 5.09 3.24 5.93
N VAL A 122 5.93 4.21 5.58
CA VAL A 122 7.14 3.99 4.80
C VAL A 122 8.21 3.20 5.55
N GLN A 123 8.25 3.30 6.88
CA GLN A 123 9.11 2.46 7.73
C GLN A 123 8.56 1.04 7.90
N THR A 124 7.24 0.88 7.93
CA THR A 124 6.59 -0.40 8.15
C THR A 124 6.55 -1.27 6.90
N THR A 125 6.29 -0.68 5.72
CA THR A 125 6.15 -1.43 4.48
C THR A 125 6.82 -0.73 3.29
N LEU A 126 7.60 -1.49 2.53
CA LEU A 126 8.21 -1.03 1.26
C LEU A 126 7.37 -1.39 0.04
N THR A 127 6.24 -2.07 0.23
CA THR A 127 5.36 -2.56 -0.84
C THR A 127 4.94 -1.49 -1.87
N PRO A 128 4.48 -0.28 -1.47
CA PRO A 128 4.06 0.72 -2.45
C PRO A 128 5.24 1.27 -3.24
N LEU A 129 6.37 1.49 -2.57
CA LEU A 129 7.61 1.95 -3.20
C LEU A 129 8.12 0.94 -4.24
N ILE A 130 8.11 -0.35 -3.90
CA ILE A 130 8.48 -1.43 -4.82
C ILE A 130 7.53 -1.47 -6.01
N SER A 131 6.22 -1.43 -5.77
CA SER A 131 5.21 -1.50 -6.82
C SER A 131 5.31 -0.32 -7.78
N ASN A 132 5.49 0.89 -7.24
CA ASN A 132 5.63 2.11 -8.04
C ASN A 132 6.91 2.08 -8.89
N MET A 133 8.05 1.66 -8.35
CA MET A 133 9.29 1.55 -9.13
C MET A 133 9.24 0.46 -10.19
N LEU A 134 8.60 -0.67 -9.92
CA LEU A 134 8.38 -1.71 -10.92
C LEU A 134 7.50 -1.20 -12.06
N LEU A 135 6.39 -0.54 -11.73
CA LEU A 135 5.49 0.05 -12.72
C LEU A 135 6.23 1.10 -13.55
N TRP A 136 6.96 2.00 -12.89
CA TRP A 136 7.76 3.01 -13.57
C TRP A 136 8.79 2.39 -14.51
N LEU A 137 9.50 1.33 -14.09
CA LEU A 137 10.50 0.67 -14.92
C LEU A 137 9.85 0.01 -16.14
N LYS A 138 8.67 -0.61 -15.97
CA LYS A 138 7.90 -1.19 -17.05
C LYS A 138 7.43 -0.15 -18.07
N GLU A 139 7.00 1.03 -17.61
CA GLU A 139 6.50 2.10 -18.46
C GLU A 139 7.61 2.90 -19.15
N ASN A 140 8.76 3.10 -18.48
CA ASN A 140 9.82 4.02 -18.93
C ASN A 140 11.06 3.29 -19.47
N ASN A 141 11.26 2.01 -19.17
CA ASN A 141 12.44 1.26 -19.60
C ASN A 141 12.18 -0.25 -19.74
N LEU A 142 11.19 -0.58 -20.59
CA LEU A 142 10.78 -1.97 -20.85
C LEU A 142 11.95 -2.93 -21.19
N PRO A 143 12.97 -2.54 -22.00
CA PRO A 143 14.10 -3.44 -22.27
C PRO A 143 14.89 -3.86 -21.02
N LEU A 144 15.02 -2.97 -20.02
CA LEU A 144 15.65 -3.33 -18.74
C LEU A 144 14.73 -4.17 -17.87
N TYR A 145 13.42 -3.93 -17.90
CA TYR A 145 12.47 -4.78 -17.16
C TYR A 145 12.48 -6.22 -17.69
N ASP A 146 12.46 -6.40 -19.01
CA ASP A 146 12.44 -7.73 -19.64
C ASP A 146 13.78 -8.48 -19.55
N ALA A 147 14.89 -7.75 -19.34
CA ALA A 147 16.23 -8.35 -19.24
C ALA A 147 16.50 -9.08 -17.92
N PHE A 148 15.71 -8.83 -16.87
CA PHE A 148 15.94 -9.38 -15.54
C PHE A 148 14.67 -10.01 -14.95
N PRO A 149 14.77 -11.08 -14.15
CA PRO A 149 13.63 -11.59 -13.40
C PRO A 149 13.06 -10.53 -12.45
N GLU A 150 11.74 -10.41 -12.37
CA GLU A 150 11.07 -9.42 -11.50
C GLU A 150 11.50 -9.54 -10.04
N SER A 151 11.76 -10.76 -9.54
CA SER A 151 12.26 -11.01 -8.19
C SER A 151 13.61 -10.35 -7.92
N LEU A 152 14.51 -10.32 -8.90
CA LEU A 152 15.81 -9.66 -8.79
C LEU A 152 15.63 -8.13 -8.74
N ILE A 153 14.76 -7.60 -9.58
CA ILE A 153 14.45 -6.16 -9.60
C ILE A 153 13.87 -5.74 -8.24
N LYS A 154 12.91 -6.50 -7.69
CA LYS A 154 12.36 -6.31 -6.35
C LYS A 154 13.43 -6.28 -5.26
N GLN A 155 14.35 -7.25 -5.27
CA GLN A 155 15.45 -7.30 -4.29
C GLN A 155 16.37 -6.07 -4.39
N LYS A 156 16.72 -5.63 -5.60
CA LYS A 156 17.52 -4.41 -5.78
C LYS A 156 16.80 -3.17 -5.29
N ILE A 157 15.49 -3.06 -5.57
CA ILE A 157 14.67 -1.97 -5.05
C ILE A 157 14.68 -1.96 -3.51
N MET A 158 14.46 -3.11 -2.87
CA MET A 158 14.51 -3.23 -1.40
C MET A 158 15.87 -2.82 -0.83
N HIS A 159 16.96 -3.24 -1.49
CA HIS A 159 18.31 -2.86 -1.08
C HIS A 159 18.54 -1.34 -1.20
N LEU A 160 18.11 -0.73 -2.31
CA LEU A 160 18.19 0.72 -2.50
C LEU A 160 17.33 1.46 -1.48
N ALA A 161 16.11 1.01 -1.20
CA ALA A 161 15.22 1.62 -0.21
C ALA A 161 15.84 1.64 1.19
N THR A 162 16.47 0.52 1.57
CA THR A 162 17.21 0.42 2.85
C THR A 162 18.40 1.38 2.89
N LYS A 163 19.12 1.52 1.76
CA LYS A 163 20.30 2.38 1.63
C LYS A 163 19.96 3.88 1.71
N TYR A 164 18.85 4.31 1.12
CA TYR A 164 18.49 5.73 0.99
C TYR A 164 17.51 6.24 2.07
N LYS A 165 17.10 5.40 3.03
CA LYS A 165 16.18 5.76 4.15
C LYS A 165 15.05 6.71 3.71
N SER A 166 14.29 6.29 2.71
CA SER A 166 12.93 6.74 2.34
C SER A 166 12.57 8.23 2.16
N LYS A 167 13.38 9.19 2.60
CA LYS A 167 13.09 10.63 2.51
C LYS A 167 13.54 11.25 1.20
N THR A 168 14.28 10.52 0.37
CA THR A 168 14.85 11.05 -0.87
C THR A 168 14.07 10.54 -2.08
N ALA A 169 13.02 11.30 -2.40
CA ALA A 169 12.28 11.41 -3.65
C ALA A 169 12.57 10.34 -4.72
N ASP A 170 11.52 9.58 -5.06
CA ASP A 170 11.43 8.51 -6.06
C ASP A 170 12.33 8.68 -7.29
N LYS A 171 12.52 9.90 -7.79
CA LYS A 171 13.38 10.19 -8.95
C LYS A 171 14.84 9.77 -8.77
N GLN A 172 15.45 10.02 -7.61
CA GLN A 172 16.86 9.67 -7.39
C GLN A 172 17.03 8.15 -7.27
N MET A 173 16.14 7.48 -6.53
CA MET A 173 16.17 6.02 -6.40
C MET A 173 15.92 5.33 -7.75
N THR A 174 14.98 5.84 -8.53
CA THR A 174 14.67 5.33 -9.87
C THR A 174 15.87 5.44 -10.81
N GLN A 175 16.58 6.57 -10.81
CA GLN A 175 17.80 6.73 -11.59
C GLN A 175 18.89 5.74 -11.15
N GLN A 176 19.09 5.55 -9.84
CA GLN A 176 20.07 4.60 -9.31
C GLN A 176 19.72 3.15 -9.67
N LEU A 177 18.44 2.79 -9.66
CA LEU A 177 17.98 1.48 -10.11
C LEU A 177 18.34 1.23 -11.57
N VAL A 178 18.05 2.19 -12.46
CA VAL A 178 18.37 2.09 -13.89
C VAL A 178 19.87 1.92 -14.11
N VAL A 179 20.69 2.75 -13.46
CA VAL A 179 22.16 2.67 -13.55
C VAL A 179 22.67 1.31 -13.10
N ALA A 180 22.18 0.79 -11.98
CA ALA A 180 22.58 -0.51 -11.46
C ALA A 180 22.24 -1.67 -12.41
N LEU A 181 21.04 -1.66 -13.01
CA LEU A 181 20.62 -2.68 -13.98
C LEU A 181 21.42 -2.59 -15.29
N GLN A 182 21.71 -1.38 -15.76
CA GLN A 182 22.53 -1.18 -16.96
C GLN A 182 23.97 -1.67 -16.79
N GLN A 183 24.59 -1.40 -15.64
CA GLN A 183 25.93 -1.87 -15.33
C GLN A 183 25.99 -3.41 -15.30
N GLU A 184 24.99 -4.06 -14.72
CA GLU A 184 24.92 -5.52 -14.65
C GLU A 184 24.70 -6.15 -16.04
N LEU A 185 23.89 -5.52 -16.89
CA LEU A 185 23.72 -5.95 -18.29
C LEU A 185 25.04 -5.82 -19.08
N GLN A 186 25.80 -4.74 -18.85
CA GLN A 186 27.12 -4.56 -19.47
C GLN A 186 28.15 -5.58 -18.98
N LEU A 187 28.13 -5.93 -17.68
CA LEU A 187 29.01 -6.97 -17.14
C LEU A 187 28.66 -8.36 -17.69
N ALA A 188 27.37 -8.64 -17.89
CA ALA A 188 26.90 -9.90 -18.49
C ALA A 188 27.27 -10.03 -19.98
N THR A 189 27.23 -8.94 -20.75
CA THR A 189 27.63 -8.98 -22.16
C THR A 189 29.14 -9.14 -22.35
N VAL A 190 29.96 -8.56 -21.46
CA VAL A 190 31.44 -8.67 -21.50
C VAL A 190 31.94 -10.06 -21.07
N THR A 191 31.16 -10.82 -20.30
CA THR A 191 31.54 -12.17 -19.82
C THR A 191 31.15 -13.31 -20.76
N THR A 192 30.50 -13.03 -21.90
CA THR A 192 30.26 -14.05 -22.94
C THR A 192 31.53 -14.18 -23.81
N PRO A 193 32.29 -15.28 -23.76
CA PRO A 193 33.48 -15.41 -24.61
C PRO A 193 33.04 -15.50 -26.07
N GLN A 194 33.56 -14.62 -26.91
CA GLN A 194 33.59 -14.84 -28.34
C GLN A 194 34.39 -16.12 -28.61
N ASN A 195 33.70 -17.23 -28.81
CA ASN A 195 34.30 -18.41 -29.44
C ASN A 195 34.48 -18.12 -30.93
N SER A 196 35.49 -17.29 -31.24
CA SER A 196 36.11 -17.27 -32.55
C SER A 196 37.02 -18.50 -32.65
N THR A 197 36.52 -19.57 -33.26
CA THR A 197 37.39 -20.57 -33.88
C THR A 197 37.06 -20.67 -35.35
N THR A 198 37.64 -19.73 -36.10
CA THR A 198 38.18 -19.98 -37.43
C THR A 198 39.13 -21.16 -37.34
N LYS A 199 38.81 -22.28 -37.99
CA LYS A 199 39.80 -23.25 -38.47
C LYS A 199 39.34 -23.85 -39.80
N LYS A 200 40.06 -23.39 -40.83
CA LYS A 200 40.49 -24.02 -42.10
C LYS A 200 39.62 -25.10 -42.72
#